data_AF-A0A401I4U0-F1
#
_entry.id   AF-A0A401I4U0-F1
#
_cell.length_a   1.000
_cell.length_b   1.000
_cell.length_c   1.000
_cell.angle_alpha   90.00
_cell.angle_beta   90.00
_cell.angle_gamma   90.00
#
_symmetry.space_group_name_H-M   'P 1'
#
loop_
_entity.id
_entity.type
_entity.pdbx_description
1 polymer ?
#
loop_
_entity_poly.entity_id
_entity_poly.type
_entity_poly.pdbx_seq_one_letter_code
_entity_poly.pdbx_strand_id
1 'polypeptide(L)'
;MPWTQRDYPSSMKNLEPRVRNKAIEIANALLGEKYEEGRAIAIATSQAKEWAEEHPDHHGGDHPHLHVVPSGDVWAVKAEGSDQPERELSTKAEAVEVAKELASDRNCSAIIHRADGTVETSHNYA
;
A
#
# COMPACT_ATOMS: atom_id res chain seq x y z
N MET A 1 -10.46 4.33 -18.70
CA MET A 1 -10.20 3.16 -17.84
C MET A 1 -10.00 3.68 -16.43
N PRO A 2 -10.41 2.95 -15.38
CA PRO A 2 -10.15 3.39 -14.00
C PRO A 2 -8.65 3.24 -13.68
N TRP A 3 -8.08 4.24 -13.04
CA TRP A 3 -6.70 4.18 -12.51
C TRP A 3 -6.64 3.30 -11.27
N THR A 4 -5.48 2.69 -11.04
CA THR A 4 -5.23 1.84 -9.89
C THR A 4 -3.95 2.28 -9.17
N GLN A 5 -3.74 1.78 -7.95
CA GLN A 5 -2.52 2.07 -7.18
C GLN A 5 -1.22 1.67 -7.90
N ARG A 6 -1.31 0.75 -8.88
CA ARG A 6 -0.18 0.24 -9.66
C ARG A 6 -0.12 0.81 -11.07
N ASP A 7 -1.18 1.51 -11.50
CA ASP A 7 -1.35 2.04 -12.84
C ASP A 7 -2.10 3.38 -12.76
N TYR A 8 -1.35 4.46 -12.54
CA TYR A 8 -1.84 5.83 -12.35
C TYR A 8 -1.08 6.81 -13.25
N PRO A 9 -1.64 7.99 -13.57
CA PRO A 9 -1.01 8.94 -14.47
C PRO A 9 0.28 9.52 -13.86
N SER A 10 1.25 9.86 -14.73
CA SER A 10 2.56 10.38 -14.32
C SER A 10 2.49 11.62 -13.43
N SER A 11 1.42 12.41 -13.52
CA SER A 11 1.20 13.58 -12.65
C SER A 11 1.01 13.21 -11.17
N MET A 12 0.61 11.97 -10.86
CA MET A 12 0.39 11.49 -9.49
C MET A 12 1.61 10.77 -8.90
N LYS A 13 2.67 10.55 -9.68
CA LYS A 13 3.83 9.73 -9.25
C LYS A 13 4.60 10.29 -8.05
N ASN A 14 4.61 11.62 -7.92
CA ASN A 14 5.34 12.33 -6.86
C ASN A 14 4.43 12.70 -5.67
N LEU A 15 3.17 12.25 -5.67
CA LEU A 15 2.28 12.43 -4.53
C LEU A 15 2.59 11.36 -3.48
N GLU A 16 2.45 11.72 -2.21
CA GLU A 16 2.49 10.74 -1.13
C GLU A 16 1.44 9.65 -1.41
N PRO A 17 1.77 8.36 -1.22
CA PRO A 17 0.91 7.23 -1.56
C PRO A 17 -0.51 7.35 -0.99
N ARG A 18 -0.64 7.85 0.23
CA ARG A 18 -1.94 8.10 0.88
C ARG A 18 -2.76 9.15 0.11
N VAL A 19 -2.13 10.25 -0.26
CA VAL A 19 -2.72 11.31 -1.11
C VAL A 19 -3.00 10.76 -2.52
N ARG A 20 -2.09 9.98 -3.10
CA ARG A 20 -2.23 9.37 -4.43
C ARG A 20 -3.40 8.41 -4.50
N ASN A 21 -3.56 7.52 -3.52
CA ASN A 21 -4.66 6.56 -3.45
C ASN A 21 -6.00 7.30 -3.34
N LYS A 22 -6.05 8.35 -2.51
CA LYS A 22 -7.24 9.21 -2.43
C LYS A 22 -7.53 9.95 -3.73
N ALA A 23 -6.49 10.45 -4.41
CA ALA A 23 -6.63 11.10 -5.71
C ALA A 23 -7.12 10.13 -6.80
N ILE A 24 -6.66 8.87 -6.80
CA ILE A 24 -7.13 7.83 -7.73
C ILE A 24 -8.63 7.55 -7.51
N GLU A 25 -9.06 7.42 -6.25
CA GLU A 25 -10.47 7.22 -5.90
C GLU A 25 -11.35 8.36 -6.43
N ILE A 26 -11.00 9.61 -6.11
CA ILE A 26 -11.76 10.80 -6.51
C ILE A 26 -11.74 10.95 -8.05
N ALA A 27 -10.60 10.73 -8.67
CA ALA A 27 -10.49 10.81 -10.12
C ALA A 27 -11.34 9.76 -10.85
N ASN A 28 -11.36 8.53 -10.36
CA ASN A 28 -12.18 7.47 -10.94
C ASN A 28 -13.68 7.81 -10.86
N ALA A 29 -14.11 8.44 -9.76
CA ALA A 29 -15.48 8.95 -9.63
C ALA A 29 -15.78 10.03 -10.68
N LEU A 30 -14.90 11.03 -10.81
CA LEU A 30 -15.06 12.13 -11.78
C LEU A 30 -15.05 11.63 -13.25
N LEU A 31 -14.21 10.64 -13.56
CA LEU A 31 -14.20 9.99 -14.88
C LEU A 31 -15.52 9.26 -15.18
N GLY A 32 -16.13 8.65 -14.16
CA GLY A 32 -17.47 8.05 -14.26
C GLY A 32 -18.56 9.09 -14.60
N GLU A 33 -18.39 10.32 -14.11
CA GLU A 33 -19.24 11.48 -14.42
C GLU A 33 -18.89 12.16 -15.75
N LYS A 34 -18.02 11.55 -16.57
CA LYS A 34 -17.55 12.06 -17.88
C LYS A 34 -16.77 13.37 -17.81
N TYR A 35 -16.10 13.66 -16.70
CA TYR A 35 -15.12 14.75 -16.67
C TYR A 35 -13.93 14.44 -17.59
N GLU A 36 -13.33 15.49 -18.14
CA GLU A 36 -12.09 15.38 -18.91
C GLU A 36 -10.94 14.87 -18.01
N GLU A 37 -10.14 13.95 -18.53
CA GLU A 37 -9.09 13.25 -17.78
C GLU A 37 -8.13 14.21 -17.06
N GLY A 38 -7.60 15.22 -17.77
CA GLY A 38 -6.70 16.21 -17.18
C GLY A 38 -7.37 17.05 -16.08
N ARG A 39 -8.66 17.36 -16.23
CA ARG A 39 -9.43 18.11 -15.24
C ARG A 39 -9.73 17.24 -14.01
N ALA A 40 -10.08 15.97 -14.22
CA ALA A 40 -10.29 15.00 -13.16
C ALA A 40 -9.01 14.82 -12.31
N ILE A 41 -7.84 14.70 -12.95
CA ILE A 41 -6.55 14.61 -12.24
C ILE A 41 -6.30 15.84 -11.37
N ALA A 42 -6.49 17.04 -11.91
CA ALA A 42 -6.22 18.28 -11.19
C ALA A 42 -7.13 18.46 -9.97
N ILE A 43 -8.44 18.23 -10.15
CA ILE A 43 -9.43 18.31 -9.08
C ILE A 43 -9.17 17.24 -8.02
N ALA A 44 -8.95 15.99 -8.43
CA ALA A 44 -8.70 14.89 -7.51
C ALA A 44 -7.41 15.07 -6.72
N THR A 45 -6.33 15.56 -7.35
CA THR A 45 -5.07 15.85 -6.66
C THR A 45 -5.24 16.95 -5.62
N SER A 46 -6.05 17.97 -5.92
CA SER A 46 -6.31 19.07 -4.99
C SER A 46 -7.10 18.59 -3.77
N GLN A 47 -8.24 17.93 -4.01
CA GLN A 47 -9.08 17.39 -2.95
C GLN A 47 -8.37 16.34 -2.10
N ALA A 48 -7.52 15.51 -2.70
CA ALA A 48 -6.76 14.51 -1.97
C ALA A 48 -5.72 15.12 -1.03
N LYS A 49 -5.10 16.24 -1.42
CA LYS A 49 -4.18 17.00 -0.56
C LYS A 49 -4.93 17.62 0.61
N GLU A 50 -6.03 18.32 0.32
CA GLU A 50 -6.88 18.93 1.36
C GLU A 50 -7.35 17.88 2.36
N TRP A 51 -7.83 16.73 1.88
CA TRP A 51 -8.23 15.62 2.73
C TRP A 51 -7.09 15.13 3.63
N ALA A 52 -5.86 15.03 3.13
CA ALA A 52 -4.71 14.60 3.90
C ALA A 52 -4.28 15.63 4.96
N GLU A 53 -4.45 16.92 4.68
CA GLU A 53 -4.22 17.99 5.65
C GLU A 53 -5.27 17.96 6.78
N GLU A 54 -6.54 17.69 6.46
CA GLU A 54 -7.62 17.57 7.45
C GLU A 54 -7.60 16.25 8.23
N HIS A 55 -6.98 15.21 7.67
CA HIS A 55 -6.83 13.91 8.28
C HIS A 55 -5.34 13.62 8.49
N PRO A 56 -4.65 14.40 9.34
CA PRO A 56 -3.25 14.16 9.61
C PRO A 56 -3.06 12.72 10.10
N ASP A 57 -2.01 12.08 9.62
CA ASP A 57 -1.69 10.75 10.06
C ASP A 57 -1.30 10.78 11.55
N HIS A 58 -2.17 10.26 12.42
CA HIS A 58 -1.88 10.14 13.84
C HIS A 58 -0.93 8.97 14.14
N HIS A 59 -0.56 8.17 13.13
CA HIS A 59 0.50 7.17 13.16
C HIS A 59 1.70 7.68 12.35
N GLY A 60 2.37 8.71 12.89
CA GLY A 60 3.56 9.28 12.25
C GLY A 60 4.58 8.21 11.85
N GLY A 61 4.80 8.07 10.54
CA GLY A 61 6.06 7.67 9.90
C GLY A 61 6.63 6.27 10.16
N ASP A 62 6.04 5.47 11.05
CA ASP A 62 6.55 4.15 11.42
C ASP A 62 5.42 3.13 11.24
N HIS A 63 4.96 2.95 10.00
CA HIS A 63 4.23 1.72 9.71
C HIS A 63 5.26 0.59 9.75
N PRO A 64 5.21 -0.28 10.76
CA PRO A 64 6.22 -1.30 10.94
C PRO A 64 6.31 -2.15 9.67
N HIS A 65 7.54 -2.44 9.25
CA HIS A 65 7.77 -3.29 8.09
C HIS A 65 7.04 -4.63 8.26
N LEU A 66 6.47 -5.14 7.18
CA LEU A 66 5.77 -6.42 7.22
C LEU A 66 6.78 -7.55 7.01
N HIS A 67 6.84 -8.48 7.94
CA HIS A 67 7.67 -9.67 7.84
C HIS A 67 6.82 -10.88 7.47
N VAL A 68 7.20 -11.56 6.40
CA VAL A 68 6.67 -12.88 6.02
C VAL A 68 7.58 -13.94 6.59
N VAL A 69 7.12 -14.60 7.66
CA VAL A 69 7.90 -15.58 8.43
C VAL A 69 7.21 -16.95 8.45
N PRO A 70 7.98 -18.05 8.46
CA PRO A 70 7.40 -19.37 8.68
C PRO A 70 6.87 -19.49 10.12
N SER A 71 5.66 -20.04 10.29
CA SER A 71 5.00 -20.29 11.58
C SER A 71 4.42 -21.70 11.57
N GLY A 72 5.19 -22.68 12.05
CA GLY A 72 4.80 -24.10 11.97
C GLY A 72 4.60 -24.55 10.52
N ASP A 73 3.41 -25.03 10.20
CA ASP A 73 3.01 -25.47 8.85
C ASP A 73 2.46 -24.33 7.96
N VAL A 74 2.36 -23.11 8.48
CA VAL A 74 1.82 -21.94 7.75
C VAL A 74 2.85 -20.81 7.65
N TRP A 75 2.51 -19.80 6.87
CA TRP A 75 3.27 -18.56 6.69
C TRP A 75 2.51 -17.38 7.27
N ALA A 76 3.15 -16.69 8.20
CA ALA A 76 2.59 -15.54 8.89
C ALA A 76 3.13 -14.25 8.28
N VAL A 77 2.23 -13.32 7.96
CA VAL A 77 2.54 -11.92 7.68
C VAL A 77 2.33 -11.15 8.97
N LYS A 78 3.37 -10.52 9.49
CA LYS A 78 3.29 -9.76 10.76
C LYS A 78 3.96 -8.40 10.63
N ALA A 79 3.47 -7.43 11.39
CA ALA A 79 4.16 -6.16 11.59
C ALA A 79 5.44 -6.34 12.40
N GLU A 80 6.51 -5.65 12.03
CA GLU A 80 7.71 -5.46 12.85
C GLU A 80 7.33 -4.99 14.26
N GLY A 81 7.93 -5.60 15.28
CA GLY A 81 7.59 -5.32 16.68
C GLY A 81 6.26 -5.92 17.18
N SER A 82 5.40 -6.44 16.31
CA SER A 82 4.18 -7.16 16.71
C SER A 82 4.43 -8.66 16.90
N ASP A 83 3.86 -9.20 17.97
CA ASP A 83 3.85 -10.64 18.26
C ASP A 83 2.71 -11.36 17.51
N GLN A 84 1.63 -10.62 17.21
CA GLN A 84 0.47 -11.17 16.53
C GLN A 84 0.64 -11.12 15.01
N PRO A 85 0.39 -12.22 14.29
CA PRO A 85 0.33 -12.19 12.84
C PRO A 85 -0.89 -11.39 12.39
N GLU A 86 -0.69 -10.54 11.38
CA GLU A 86 -1.77 -9.83 10.69
C GLU A 86 -2.55 -10.81 9.81
N ARG A 87 -1.84 -11.78 9.21
CA ARG A 87 -2.39 -12.83 8.35
C ARG A 87 -1.60 -14.11 8.51
N GLU A 88 -2.27 -15.24 8.40
CA GLU A 88 -1.68 -16.57 8.36
C GLU A 88 -2.19 -17.30 7.12
N LEU A 89 -1.29 -17.84 6.31
CA LEU A 89 -1.61 -18.46 5.03
C LEU A 89 -0.89 -19.79 4.88
N SER A 90 -1.51 -20.73 4.18
CA SER A 90 -0.98 -22.08 4.02
C SER A 90 0.31 -22.13 3.19
N THR A 91 0.54 -21.15 2.32
CA THR A 91 1.68 -21.14 1.41
C THR A 91 2.48 -19.84 1.48
N LYS A 92 3.80 -19.97 1.24
CA LYS A 92 4.71 -18.82 1.14
C LYS A 92 4.27 -17.84 0.04
N ALA A 93 3.88 -18.37 -1.11
CA ALA A 93 3.52 -17.56 -2.27
C ALA A 93 2.33 -16.65 -1.95
N GLU A 94 1.30 -17.18 -1.31
CA GLU A 94 0.15 -16.37 -0.85
C GLU A 94 0.59 -15.32 0.18
N ALA A 95 1.45 -15.68 1.13
CA ALA A 95 1.91 -14.76 2.17
C ALA A 95 2.73 -13.60 1.60
N VAL A 96 3.55 -13.87 0.59
CA VAL A 96 4.31 -12.85 -0.12
C VAL A 96 3.39 -11.88 -0.86
N GLU A 97 2.39 -12.37 -1.59
CA GLU A 97 1.49 -11.50 -2.34
C GLU A 97 0.65 -10.61 -1.41
N VAL A 98 0.12 -11.20 -0.32
CA VAL A 98 -0.62 -10.45 0.71
C VAL A 98 0.26 -9.42 1.41
N ALA A 99 1.51 -9.77 1.73
CA ALA A 99 2.44 -8.83 2.35
C ALA A 99 2.79 -7.66 1.42
N LYS A 100 3.00 -7.90 0.12
CA LYS A 100 3.25 -6.82 -0.85
C LYS A 100 2.05 -5.88 -0.98
N GLU A 101 0.83 -6.42 -1.00
CA GLU A 101 -0.40 -5.62 -1.06
C GLU A 101 -0.53 -4.74 0.18
N LEU A 102 -0.43 -5.33 1.38
CA LEU A 102 -0.50 -4.61 2.64
C LEU A 102 0.63 -3.58 2.78
N ALA A 103 1.85 -3.93 2.36
CA ALA A 103 2.99 -3.03 2.42
C ALA A 103 2.84 -1.85 1.44
N SER A 104 2.27 -2.08 0.26
CA SER A 104 1.93 -1.02 -0.69
C SER A 104 0.83 -0.11 -0.19
N ASP A 105 -0.17 -0.64 0.50
CA ASP A 105 -1.28 0.15 1.07
C ASP A 105 -0.82 0.99 2.26
N ARG A 106 0.00 0.40 3.14
CA ARG A 106 0.55 1.01 4.36
C ARG A 106 1.83 1.80 4.12
N ASN A 107 2.32 1.85 2.89
CA ASN A 107 3.58 2.50 2.52
C ASN A 107 4.79 2.06 3.36
N CYS A 108 4.94 0.74 3.56
CA CYS A 108 6.05 0.17 4.33
C CYS A 108 6.80 -0.88 3.51
N SER A 109 7.92 -1.39 4.03
CA SER A 109 8.65 -2.47 3.38
C SER A 109 8.03 -3.84 3.69
N ALA A 110 7.94 -4.71 2.68
CA ALA A 110 7.67 -6.14 2.87
C ALA A 110 8.99 -6.92 2.87
N ILE A 111 9.31 -7.59 3.98
CA ILE A 111 10.51 -8.39 4.18
C ILE A 111 10.12 -9.86 4.16
N ILE A 112 10.65 -10.60 3.20
CA ILE A 112 10.33 -12.00 2.99
C ILE A 112 11.43 -12.86 3.57
N HIS A 113 11.08 -13.76 4.50
CA HIS A 113 12.02 -14.72 5.06
C HIS A 113 11.98 -16.07 4.33
N ARG A 114 13.06 -16.86 4.47
CA ARG A 114 13.13 -18.28 4.10
C ARG A 114 12.56 -19.16 5.22
N ALA A 115 12.37 -20.44 4.91
CA ALA A 115 11.99 -21.44 5.90
C ALA A 115 13.02 -21.58 7.05
N ASP A 116 14.28 -21.25 6.78
CA ASP A 116 15.35 -21.21 7.80
C ASP A 116 15.37 -19.91 8.63
N GLY A 117 14.47 -18.96 8.35
CA GLY A 117 14.36 -17.69 9.07
C GLY A 117 15.24 -16.56 8.54
N THR A 118 16.19 -16.82 7.63
CA THR A 118 16.97 -15.74 6.99
C THR A 118 16.13 -14.91 6.04
N VAL A 119 16.50 -13.63 5.87
CA VAL A 119 15.86 -12.77 4.87
C VAL A 119 16.20 -13.28 3.46
N GLU A 120 15.17 -13.56 2.68
CA GLU A 120 15.28 -13.95 1.27
C GLU A 120 15.35 -12.73 0.37
N THR A 121 14.37 -11.83 0.52
CA THR A 121 14.23 -10.62 -0.29
C THR A 121 13.44 -9.57 0.48
N SER A 122 13.51 -8.32 0.05
CA SER A 122 12.66 -7.26 0.55
C SER A 122 12.12 -6.41 -0.61
N HIS A 123 10.93 -5.87 -0.41
CA HIS A 123 10.28 -4.95 -1.33
C HIS A 123 9.99 -3.67 -0.57
N ASN A 124 10.66 -2.59 -0.96
CA ASN A 124 10.42 -1.27 -0.39
C ASN A 124 9.26 -0.61 -1.15
N TYR A 125 8.22 -0.21 -0.43
CA TYR A 125 7.10 0.56 -0.97
C TYR A 125 7.02 1.96 -0.38
N ALA A 126 7.90 2.30 0.58
CA ALA A 126 7.94 3.59 1.27
C ALA A 126 8.40 4.75 0.40
#